data_AF-A0A6C0F6L1-F1
#
_entry.id   AF-A0A6C0F6L1-F1
#
_cell.length_a   1.000
_cell.length_b   1.000
_cell.length_c   1.000
_cell.angle_alpha   90.00
_cell.angle_beta   90.00
_cell.angle_gamma   90.00
#
_symmetry.space_group_name_H-M   'P 1'
#
loop_
_entity.id
_entity.type
_entity.pdbx_description
1 polymer ?
#
loop_
_entity_poly.entity_id
_entity_poly.type
_entity_poly.pdbx_seq_one_letter_code
_entity_poly.pdbx_strand_id
1 'polypeptide(L)'
;MTTDFVKQSLRENLSRVLIPHVADGLWSIYDNAKTACLRNKQPGETLKTFQNLLTRVPQWTDTILSAEVSRIEKASKCEYMDDLLLGVFVSYIRAFASLQQSEETHVNIEFDRPSLSVFVFTLYKAAARKCWSNAYLFKTIDVSSEQQSRNRRDIETMISGTLDEVIDSFIPWKDISKAYFQTKAPAAPTRAVAEIPTAPEVIPPPKPALSFGESETVEFETDNEDEDEERPRLTMGEDVKLELSDDEEEPAAKPAGVVKLDL
;
A
#
# COMPACT_ATOMS: atom_id res chain seq x y z
N MET A 1 13.34 2.94 28.02
CA MET A 1 12.63 1.91 27.25
C MET A 1 13.00 2.11 25.79
N THR A 2 13.61 1.09 25.16
CA THR A 2 14.14 1.18 23.80
C THR A 2 13.01 1.48 22.81
N THR A 3 13.20 2.43 21.90
CA THR A 3 12.23 2.81 20.85
C THR A 3 11.74 1.60 20.03
N ASP A 4 12.59 0.60 19.87
CA ASP A 4 12.26 -0.67 19.22
C ASP A 4 11.18 -1.49 19.94
N PHE A 5 11.16 -1.46 21.28
CA PHE A 5 10.13 -2.16 22.06
C PHE A 5 8.75 -1.55 21.82
N VAL A 6 8.67 -0.21 21.76
CA VAL A 6 7.41 0.50 21.49
C VAL A 6 6.92 0.20 20.08
N LYS A 7 7.82 0.24 19.08
CA LYS A 7 7.52 -0.13 17.70
C LYS A 7 6.96 -1.54 17.60
N GLN A 8 7.64 -2.51 18.21
CA GLN A 8 7.22 -3.91 18.19
C GLN A 8 5.89 -4.11 18.91
N SER A 9 5.71 -3.53 20.10
CA SER A 9 4.47 -3.66 20.87
C SER A 9 3.26 -3.05 20.15
N LEU A 10 3.41 -1.89 19.50
CA LEU A 10 2.35 -1.26 18.72
C LEU A 10 1.97 -2.09 17.48
N ARG A 11 2.95 -2.65 16.77
CA ARG A 11 2.71 -3.57 15.66
C ARG A 11 1.98 -4.83 16.10
N GLU A 12 2.43 -5.45 17.20
CA GLU A 12 1.80 -6.64 17.76
C GLU A 12 0.35 -6.37 18.19
N ASN A 13 0.08 -5.19 18.77
CA ASN A 13 -1.28 -4.79 19.10
C ASN A 13 -2.15 -4.60 17.86
N LEU A 14 -1.63 -3.91 16.83
CA LEU A 14 -2.33 -3.74 15.55
C LEU A 14 -2.63 -5.09 14.89
N SER A 15 -1.68 -6.02 14.90
CA SER A 15 -1.85 -7.38 14.40
C SER A 15 -2.96 -8.13 15.14
N ARG A 16 -2.96 -8.09 16.48
CA ARG A 16 -4.00 -8.75 17.29
C ARG A 16 -5.41 -8.24 17.00
N VAL A 17 -5.54 -6.95 16.68
CA VAL A 17 -6.84 -6.33 16.38
C VAL A 17 -7.26 -6.59 14.93
N LEU A 18 -6.39 -6.38 13.94
CA LEU A 18 -6.77 -6.44 12.53
C LEU A 18 -6.81 -7.86 11.95
N ILE A 19 -5.84 -8.70 12.27
CA ILE A 19 -5.67 -10.01 11.64
C ILE A 19 -6.90 -10.92 11.73
N PRO A 20 -7.55 -11.11 12.89
CA PRO A 20 -8.72 -11.99 12.95
C PRO A 20 -9.85 -11.51 12.04
N HIS A 21 -10.08 -10.19 11.96
CA HIS A 21 -11.14 -9.64 11.14
C HIS A 21 -10.82 -9.68 9.64
N VAL A 22 -9.56 -9.49 9.26
CA VAL A 22 -9.12 -9.67 7.87
C VAL A 22 -9.25 -11.14 7.45
N ALA A 23 -8.87 -12.07 8.34
CA ALA A 23 -9.06 -13.49 8.12
C ALA A 23 -10.54 -13.85 7.94
N ASP A 24 -11.45 -13.28 8.76
CA ASP A 24 -12.90 -13.47 8.61
C ASP A 24 -13.42 -13.00 7.24
N GLY A 25 -12.90 -11.87 6.72
CA GLY A 25 -13.26 -11.39 5.38
C GLY A 25 -12.84 -12.37 4.29
N LEU A 26 -11.64 -12.94 4.39
CA LEU A 26 -11.15 -13.98 3.48
C LEU A 26 -11.96 -15.29 3.61
N TRP A 27 -12.35 -15.68 4.82
CA TRP A 27 -13.24 -16.82 5.06
C TRP A 27 -14.63 -16.59 4.46
N SER A 28 -15.17 -15.38 4.54
CA SER A 28 -16.44 -15.03 3.89
C SER A 28 -16.38 -15.22 2.37
N ILE A 29 -15.26 -14.85 1.73
CA ILE A 29 -15.03 -15.11 0.30
C ILE A 29 -15.01 -16.62 0.02
N TYR A 30 -14.38 -17.42 0.87
CA TYR A 30 -14.37 -18.88 0.75
C TYR A 30 -15.76 -19.49 0.93
N ASP A 31 -16.53 -19.04 1.91
CA ASP A 31 -17.90 -19.52 2.16
C ASP A 31 -18.83 -19.18 0.99
N ASN A 32 -18.64 -18.03 0.35
CA ASN A 32 -19.31 -17.67 -0.89
C ASN A 32 -18.94 -18.62 -2.05
N ALA A 33 -17.65 -18.96 -2.20
CA ALA A 33 -17.19 -19.93 -3.19
C ALA A 33 -17.80 -21.32 -2.94
N LYS A 34 -17.81 -21.77 -1.68
CA LYS A 34 -18.39 -23.04 -1.26
C LYS A 34 -19.89 -23.10 -1.56
N THR A 35 -20.63 -22.05 -1.22
CA THR A 35 -22.07 -21.95 -1.49
C THR A 35 -22.36 -21.97 -2.99
N ALA A 36 -21.57 -21.27 -3.81
CA ALA A 36 -21.69 -21.30 -5.26
C ALA A 36 -21.43 -22.71 -5.85
N CYS A 37 -20.38 -23.40 -5.38
CA CYS A 37 -20.05 -24.76 -5.80
C CYS A 37 -21.10 -25.80 -5.37
N LEU A 38 -21.69 -25.64 -4.18
CA LEU A 38 -22.79 -26.48 -3.71
C LEU A 38 -24.03 -26.32 -4.61
N ARG A 39 -24.38 -25.08 -4.97
CA ARG A 39 -25.49 -24.81 -5.91
C ARG A 39 -25.26 -25.44 -7.28
N ASN A 40 -24.01 -25.43 -7.76
CA ASN A 40 -23.62 -25.99 -9.04
C ASN A 40 -23.30 -27.51 -8.99
N LYS A 41 -23.47 -28.17 -7.84
CA LYS A 41 -23.15 -29.60 -7.62
C LYS A 41 -21.70 -29.98 -7.94
N GLN A 42 -20.76 -29.05 -7.79
CA GLN A 42 -19.32 -29.25 -8.04
C GLN A 42 -18.49 -28.91 -6.80
N PRO A 43 -18.62 -29.65 -5.68
CA PRO A 43 -17.93 -29.34 -4.43
C PRO A 43 -16.40 -29.47 -4.54
N GLY A 44 -15.89 -30.33 -5.43
CA GLY A 44 -14.45 -30.50 -5.66
C GLY A 44 -13.76 -29.27 -6.25
N GLU A 45 -14.51 -28.37 -6.89
CA GLU A 45 -14.00 -27.16 -7.55
C GLU A 45 -14.07 -25.91 -6.65
N THR A 46 -14.37 -26.09 -5.36
CA THR A 46 -14.48 -24.99 -4.39
C THR A 46 -13.20 -24.17 -4.30
N LEU A 47 -12.04 -24.83 -4.29
CA LEU A 47 -10.74 -24.14 -4.20
C LEU A 47 -10.44 -23.30 -5.45
N LYS A 48 -10.71 -23.84 -6.66
CA LYS A 48 -10.53 -23.08 -7.91
C LYS A 48 -11.47 -21.87 -7.97
N THR A 49 -12.71 -22.06 -7.52
CA THR A 49 -13.69 -20.97 -7.43
C THR A 49 -13.27 -19.91 -6.42
N PHE A 50 -12.75 -20.31 -5.26
CA PHE A 50 -12.19 -19.38 -4.26
C PHE A 50 -11.02 -18.58 -4.83
N GLN A 51 -10.08 -19.24 -5.51
CA GLN A 51 -8.97 -18.57 -6.21
C GLN A 51 -9.47 -17.55 -7.23
N ASN A 52 -10.51 -17.87 -8.01
CA ASN A 52 -11.12 -16.96 -8.97
C ASN A 52 -11.84 -15.76 -8.30
N LEU A 53 -12.37 -15.93 -7.08
CA LEU A 53 -12.93 -14.80 -6.33
C LEU A 53 -11.83 -13.91 -5.75
N LEU A 54 -10.71 -14.50 -5.30
CA LEU A 54 -9.58 -13.73 -4.78
C LEU A 54 -8.94 -12.80 -5.84
N THR A 55 -8.95 -13.18 -7.12
CA THR A 55 -8.45 -12.30 -8.19
C THR A 55 -9.30 -11.05 -8.40
N ARG A 56 -10.54 -11.02 -7.88
CA ARG A 56 -11.43 -9.85 -7.91
C ARG A 56 -11.21 -8.90 -6.74
N VAL A 57 -10.50 -9.31 -5.69
CA VAL A 57 -10.22 -8.46 -4.50
C VAL A 57 -9.53 -7.14 -4.88
N PRO A 58 -8.51 -7.12 -5.76
CA PRO A 58 -7.89 -5.85 -6.18
C PRO A 58 -8.81 -4.92 -6.97
N GLN A 59 -9.94 -5.41 -7.46
CA GLN A 59 -10.91 -4.68 -8.29
C GLN A 59 -12.12 -4.19 -7.48
N TRP A 60 -12.07 -4.26 -6.15
CA TRP A 60 -13.15 -3.74 -5.31
C TRP A 60 -13.33 -2.23 -5.50
N THR A 61 -14.59 -1.81 -5.54
CA THR A 61 -14.99 -0.41 -5.54
C THR A 61 -14.85 0.19 -4.14
N ASP A 62 -14.71 1.52 -4.07
CA ASP A 62 -14.62 2.23 -2.80
C ASP A 62 -15.81 1.97 -1.87
N THR A 63 -17.01 1.72 -2.44
CA THR A 63 -18.21 1.33 -1.68
C THR A 63 -18.04 0.02 -0.93
N ILE A 64 -17.47 -1.01 -1.59
CA ILE A 64 -17.21 -2.31 -0.98
C ILE A 64 -16.14 -2.16 0.09
N LEU A 65 -15.10 -1.36 -0.19
CA LEU A 65 -14.02 -1.10 0.74
C LEU A 65 -14.53 -0.40 2.02
N SER A 66 -15.35 0.64 1.89
CA SER A 66 -15.93 1.35 3.03
C SER A 66 -16.84 0.45 3.86
N ALA A 67 -17.65 -0.41 3.21
CA ALA A 67 -18.47 -1.39 3.91
C ALA A 67 -17.61 -2.39 4.71
N GLU A 68 -16.51 -2.84 4.13
CA GLU A 68 -15.59 -3.79 4.75
C GLU A 68 -14.81 -3.17 5.91
N VAL A 69 -14.34 -1.93 5.77
CA VAL A 69 -13.71 -1.17 6.86
C VAL A 69 -14.70 -0.97 8.00
N SER A 70 -15.95 -0.58 7.71
CA SER A 70 -17.00 -0.45 8.72
C SER A 70 -17.31 -1.78 9.42
N ARG A 71 -17.26 -2.90 8.69
CA ARG A 71 -17.39 -4.25 9.27
C ARG A 71 -16.26 -4.52 10.27
N ILE A 72 -15.01 -4.21 9.90
CA ILE A 72 -13.83 -4.42 10.75
C ILE A 72 -13.89 -3.53 12.01
N GLU A 73 -14.28 -2.26 11.87
CA GLU A 73 -14.44 -1.34 13.01
C GLU A 73 -15.50 -1.85 14.00
N LYS A 74 -16.67 -2.28 13.50
CA LYS A 74 -17.74 -2.84 14.32
C LYS A 74 -17.35 -4.16 14.99
N ALA A 75 -16.64 -5.02 14.27
CA ALA A 75 -16.22 -6.34 14.77
C ALA A 75 -15.09 -6.23 15.79
N SER A 76 -14.13 -5.34 15.56
CA SER A 76 -12.99 -5.10 16.46
C SER A 76 -13.36 -4.36 17.73
N LYS A 77 -14.48 -3.61 17.72
CA LYS A 77 -14.88 -2.72 18.81
C LYS A 77 -13.75 -1.77 19.21
N CYS A 78 -12.88 -1.44 18.25
CA CYS A 78 -11.72 -0.59 18.45
C CYS A 78 -12.00 0.78 17.85
N GLU A 79 -12.45 1.71 18.68
CA GLU A 79 -12.77 3.08 18.27
C GLU A 79 -11.52 3.88 17.87
N TYR A 80 -10.34 3.46 18.34
CA TYR A 80 -9.07 4.15 18.13
C TYR A 80 -8.18 3.44 17.10
N MET A 81 -8.75 2.63 16.21
CA MET A 81 -7.97 1.86 15.23
C MET A 81 -7.15 2.76 14.30
N ASP A 82 -7.70 3.91 13.91
CA ASP A 82 -7.00 4.91 13.13
C ASP A 82 -5.83 5.55 13.91
N ASP A 83 -6.03 5.84 15.20
CA ASP A 83 -4.98 6.34 16.10
C ASP A 83 -3.90 5.28 16.38
N LEU A 84 -4.27 4.00 16.45
CA LEU A 84 -3.33 2.90 16.61
C LEU A 84 -2.42 2.78 15.39
N LEU A 85 -3.01 2.88 14.19
CA LEU A 85 -2.26 2.91 12.93
C LEU A 85 -1.32 4.12 12.87
N LEU A 86 -1.80 5.30 13.29
CA LEU A 86 -0.97 6.51 13.41
C LEU A 86 0.18 6.30 14.39
N GLY A 87 -0.09 5.73 15.56
CA GLY A 87 0.90 5.45 16.59
C GLY A 87 2.01 4.53 16.07
N VAL A 88 1.66 3.51 15.28
CA VAL A 88 2.63 2.65 14.60
C VAL A 88 3.54 3.51 13.70
N PHE A 89 3.00 4.26 12.75
CA PHE A 89 3.82 5.08 11.83
C PHE A 89 4.66 6.14 12.56
N VAL A 90 4.11 6.81 13.57
CA VAL A 90 4.86 7.77 14.41
C VAL A 90 6.02 7.08 15.14
N SER A 91 5.84 5.85 15.62
CA SER A 91 6.93 5.09 16.25
C SER A 91 8.08 4.79 15.29
N TYR A 92 7.76 4.52 14.02
CA TYR A 92 8.78 4.35 12.97
C TYR A 92 9.50 5.65 12.68
N ILE A 93 8.78 6.76 12.50
CA ILE A 93 9.38 8.08 12.25
C ILE A 93 10.30 8.48 13.42
N ARG A 94 9.87 8.24 14.67
CA ARG A 94 10.71 8.47 15.84
C ARG A 94 11.96 7.58 15.87
N ALA A 95 11.83 6.31 15.48
CA ALA A 95 12.99 5.43 15.34
C ALA A 95 13.97 5.98 14.28
N PHE A 96 13.48 6.45 13.13
CA PHE A 96 14.32 7.09 12.11
C PHE A 96 14.98 8.38 12.61
N ALA A 97 14.22 9.26 13.26
CA ALA A 97 14.75 10.50 13.82
C ALA A 97 15.86 10.24 14.85
N SER A 98 15.73 9.18 15.67
CA SER A 98 16.77 8.79 16.62
C SER A 98 18.07 8.29 15.96
N LEU A 99 17.98 7.73 14.74
CA LEU A 99 19.15 7.32 13.96
C LEU A 99 19.83 8.49 13.23
N GLN A 100 19.10 9.58 12.98
CA GLN A 100 19.54 10.75 12.20
C GLN A 100 20.15 11.87 13.08
N GLN A 101 20.35 11.67 14.39
CA GLN A 101 20.97 12.65 15.31
C GLN A 101 22.49 12.86 15.06
N SER A 102 22.91 13.05 13.81
CA SER A 102 24.10 13.83 13.50
C SER A 102 23.69 15.30 13.39
N GLU A 103 24.39 16.15 14.14
CA GLU A 103 24.05 17.55 14.37
C GLU A 103 23.73 18.31 13.07
N GLU A 104 22.65 19.11 13.11
CA GLU A 104 22.32 20.20 12.16
C GLU A 104 21.46 19.94 10.91
N THR A 105 20.72 18.83 10.73
CA THR A 105 19.73 18.81 9.64
C THR A 105 18.44 18.08 9.98
N HIS A 106 17.40 18.87 10.28
CA HIS A 106 16.02 18.42 10.23
C HIS A 106 15.69 18.03 8.79
N VAL A 107 15.89 16.75 8.45
CA VAL A 107 15.38 16.22 7.19
C VAL A 107 13.87 16.15 7.34
N ASN A 108 13.18 17.07 6.69
CA ASN A 108 11.72 17.08 6.63
C ASN A 108 11.31 15.97 5.64
N ILE A 109 11.11 14.75 6.17
CA ILE A 109 10.59 13.64 5.37
C ILE A 109 9.10 13.87 5.23
N GLU A 110 8.65 14.25 4.04
CA GLU A 110 7.25 14.38 3.70
C GLU A 110 6.63 12.97 3.65
N PHE A 111 6.00 12.56 4.76
CA PHE A 111 5.29 11.30 4.87
C PHE A 111 3.80 11.57 4.73
N ASP A 112 3.22 11.19 3.59
CA ASP A 112 1.77 11.22 3.42
C ASP A 112 1.14 10.00 4.12
N ARG A 113 0.20 10.28 5.02
CA ARG A 113 -0.42 9.26 5.86
C ARG A 113 -1.47 8.51 5.05
N PRO A 114 -1.38 7.18 4.92
CA PRO A 114 -2.47 6.41 4.34
C PRO A 114 -3.69 6.44 5.27
N SER A 115 -4.88 6.67 4.71
CA SER A 115 -6.13 6.48 5.45
C SER A 115 -6.28 5.01 5.84
N LEU A 116 -7.03 4.74 6.92
CA LEU A 116 -7.31 3.37 7.35
C LEU A 116 -7.88 2.51 6.22
N SER A 117 -8.76 3.07 5.37
CA SER A 117 -9.32 2.38 4.21
C SER A 117 -8.24 1.98 3.19
N VAL A 118 -7.32 2.89 2.85
CA VAL A 118 -6.23 2.60 1.92
C VAL A 118 -5.30 1.53 2.48
N PHE A 119 -4.99 1.62 3.78
CA PHE A 119 -4.17 0.63 4.47
C PHE A 119 -4.82 -0.76 4.45
N VAL A 120 -6.08 -0.87 4.89
CA VAL A 120 -6.85 -2.12 4.90
C VAL A 120 -6.98 -2.70 3.49
N PHE A 121 -7.22 -1.88 2.48
CA PHE A 121 -7.31 -2.35 1.09
C PHE A 121 -5.97 -2.92 0.59
N THR A 122 -4.87 -2.24 0.90
CA THR A 122 -3.53 -2.69 0.53
C THR A 122 -3.19 -4.01 1.22
N LEU A 123 -3.57 -4.14 2.50
CA LEU A 123 -3.48 -5.38 3.25
C LEU A 123 -4.30 -6.50 2.62
N TYR A 124 -5.55 -6.25 2.26
CA TYR A 124 -6.40 -7.23 1.57
C TYR A 124 -5.82 -7.67 0.24
N LYS A 125 -5.28 -6.76 -0.57
CA LYS A 125 -4.63 -7.09 -1.84
C LYS A 125 -3.42 -8.01 -1.63
N ALA A 126 -2.57 -7.71 -0.65
CA ALA A 126 -1.40 -8.51 -0.35
C ALA A 126 -1.80 -9.88 0.23
N ALA A 127 -2.74 -9.90 1.18
CA ALA A 127 -3.25 -11.11 1.80
C ALA A 127 -3.95 -12.02 0.78
N ALA A 128 -4.79 -11.46 -0.10
CA ALA A 128 -5.45 -12.21 -1.17
C ALA A 128 -4.46 -12.89 -2.10
N ARG A 129 -3.33 -12.24 -2.45
CA ARG A 129 -2.27 -12.87 -3.25
C ARG A 129 -1.62 -14.05 -2.52
N LYS A 130 -1.29 -13.89 -1.24
CA LYS A 130 -0.69 -14.97 -0.42
C LYS A 130 -1.69 -16.12 -0.22
N CYS A 131 -2.97 -15.82 0.02
CA CYS A 131 -4.05 -16.79 0.11
C CYS A 131 -4.33 -17.50 -1.23
N TRP A 132 -4.16 -16.82 -2.36
CA TRP A 132 -4.32 -17.42 -3.67
C TRP A 132 -3.26 -18.51 -3.92
N SER A 133 -2.00 -18.21 -3.60
CA SER A 133 -0.90 -19.18 -3.69
C SER A 133 -1.05 -20.34 -2.68
N ASN A 134 -1.58 -20.06 -1.50
CA ASN A 134 -1.77 -21.02 -0.41
C ASN A 134 -3.25 -21.42 -0.23
N ALA A 135 -4.01 -21.50 -1.33
CA ALA A 135 -5.46 -21.74 -1.26
C ALA A 135 -5.81 -23.09 -0.58
N TYR A 136 -4.88 -24.06 -0.60
CA TYR A 136 -5.03 -25.35 0.07
C TYR A 136 -5.29 -25.22 1.58
N LEU A 137 -4.84 -24.14 2.24
CA LEU A 137 -5.09 -23.90 3.66
C LEU A 137 -6.58 -23.71 3.96
N PHE A 138 -7.34 -23.18 2.99
CA PHE A 138 -8.78 -22.95 3.14
C PHE A 138 -9.61 -24.22 2.86
N LYS A 139 -8.99 -25.34 2.47
CA LYS A 139 -9.72 -26.58 2.16
C LYS A 139 -10.45 -27.10 3.40
N THR A 140 -11.79 -27.14 3.32
CA THR A 140 -12.65 -27.69 4.39
C THR A 140 -13.21 -29.07 4.09
N ILE A 141 -13.21 -29.48 2.81
CA ILE A 141 -13.76 -30.76 2.36
C ILE A 141 -12.66 -31.82 2.51
N ASP A 142 -12.97 -32.99 3.06
CA ASP A 142 -12.02 -34.09 3.30
C ASP A 142 -10.83 -33.76 4.22
N VAL A 143 -11.01 -32.78 5.12
CA VAL A 143 -9.99 -32.36 6.09
C VAL A 143 -10.53 -32.52 7.50
N SER A 144 -9.75 -33.15 8.39
CA SER A 144 -10.13 -33.32 9.80
C SER A 144 -10.27 -31.98 10.52
N SER A 145 -11.10 -31.93 11.57
CA SER A 145 -11.30 -30.71 12.38
C SER A 145 -9.98 -30.19 12.98
N GLU A 146 -9.09 -31.09 13.40
CA GLU A 146 -7.76 -30.74 13.91
C GLU A 146 -6.91 -30.04 12.85
N GLN A 147 -6.90 -30.56 11.62
CA GLN A 147 -6.15 -29.96 10.52
C GLN A 147 -6.76 -28.62 10.10
N GLN A 148 -8.09 -28.47 10.14
CA GLN A 148 -8.74 -27.18 9.90
C GLN A 148 -8.35 -26.13 10.95
N SER A 149 -8.24 -26.51 12.22
CA SER A 149 -7.79 -25.62 13.29
C SER A 149 -6.33 -25.18 13.10
N ARG A 150 -5.44 -26.13 12.72
CA ARG A 150 -4.05 -25.80 12.36
C ARG A 150 -3.98 -24.85 11.17
N ASN A 151 -4.72 -25.13 10.10
CA ASN A 151 -4.75 -24.27 8.92
C ASN A 151 -5.24 -22.86 9.26
N ARG A 152 -6.24 -22.70 10.14
CA ARG A 152 -6.70 -21.37 10.58
C ARG A 152 -5.59 -20.57 11.25
N ARG A 153 -4.84 -21.21 12.16
CA ARG A 153 -3.68 -20.59 12.80
C ARG A 153 -2.58 -20.24 11.79
N ASP A 154 -2.32 -21.12 10.82
CA ASP A 154 -1.32 -20.88 9.79
C ASP A 154 -1.72 -19.72 8.87
N ILE A 155 -3.02 -19.60 8.55
CA ILE A 155 -3.58 -18.47 7.81
C ILE A 155 -3.38 -17.17 8.59
N GLU A 156 -3.75 -17.12 9.87
CA GLU A 156 -3.55 -15.92 10.71
C GLU A 156 -2.07 -15.54 10.81
N THR A 157 -1.18 -16.51 10.96
CA THR A 157 0.27 -16.28 11.01
C THR A 157 0.79 -15.72 9.67
N MET A 158 0.32 -16.27 8.56
CA MET A 158 0.64 -15.80 7.22
C MET A 158 0.14 -14.37 6.97
N ILE A 159 -1.09 -14.05 7.37
CA ILE A 159 -1.63 -12.69 7.25
C ILE A 159 -0.86 -11.73 8.17
N SER A 160 -0.45 -12.16 9.38
CA SER A 160 0.40 -11.35 10.25
C SER A 160 1.73 -10.99 9.59
N GLY A 161 2.41 -11.93 8.94
CA GLY A 161 3.62 -11.61 8.18
C GLY A 161 3.36 -10.69 6.99
N THR A 162 2.19 -10.81 6.37
CA THR A 162 1.76 -9.91 5.27
C THR A 162 1.48 -8.50 5.78
N LEU A 163 0.95 -8.35 7.00
CA LEU A 163 0.77 -7.05 7.65
C LEU A 163 2.11 -6.34 7.82
N ASP A 164 3.15 -7.05 8.28
CA ASP A 164 4.50 -6.48 8.41
C ASP A 164 5.04 -6.01 7.05
N GLU A 165 4.92 -6.85 6.00
CA GLU A 165 5.30 -6.48 4.62
C GLU A 165 4.57 -5.21 4.15
N VAL A 166 3.27 -5.09 4.46
CA VAL A 166 2.44 -3.95 4.06
C VAL A 166 2.82 -2.69 4.83
N ILE A 167 3.00 -2.76 6.15
CA ILE A 167 3.43 -1.60 6.93
C ILE A 167 4.80 -1.11 6.42
N ASP A 168 5.74 -2.02 6.17
CA ASP A 168 7.07 -1.66 5.68
C ASP A 168 7.02 -1.11 4.23
N SER A 169 6.01 -1.44 3.43
CA SER A 169 5.80 -0.88 2.08
C SER A 169 5.34 0.57 2.06
N PHE A 170 4.67 1.03 3.13
CA PHE A 170 4.28 2.43 3.28
C PHE A 170 5.45 3.31 3.70
N ILE A 171 6.56 2.72 4.17
CA ILE A 171 7.72 3.48 4.62
C ILE A 171 8.61 3.82 3.42
N PRO A 172 8.94 5.11 3.20
CA PRO A 172 9.80 5.53 2.09
C PRO A 172 11.28 5.25 2.37
N TRP A 173 11.65 3.96 2.39
CA TRP A 173 13.03 3.52 2.67
C TRP A 173 14.07 4.13 1.72
N LYS A 174 13.68 4.41 0.47
CA LYS A 174 14.54 5.06 -0.52
C LYS A 174 14.93 6.47 -0.08
N ASP A 175 13.96 7.28 0.32
CA ASP A 175 14.19 8.67 0.73
C ASP A 175 14.98 8.73 2.05
N ILE A 176 14.64 7.85 2.99
CA ILE A 176 15.36 7.69 4.25
C ILE A 176 16.83 7.33 3.99
N SER A 177 17.09 6.34 3.12
CA SER A 177 18.46 5.92 2.82
C SER A 177 19.28 7.04 2.18
N LYS A 178 18.67 7.79 1.25
CA LYS A 178 19.33 8.92 0.58
C LYS A 178 19.66 10.04 1.57
N ALA A 179 18.71 10.39 2.44
CA ALA A 179 18.91 11.37 3.50
C ALA A 179 20.06 10.96 4.43
N TYR A 180 20.11 9.70 4.85
CA TYR A 180 21.14 9.18 5.75
C TYR A 180 22.57 9.27 5.15
N PHE A 181 22.74 8.95 3.87
CA PHE A 181 24.05 9.04 3.21
C PHE A 181 24.44 10.47 2.81
N GLN A 182 23.48 11.35 2.55
CA GLN A 182 23.74 12.76 2.24
C GLN A 182 24.26 13.54 3.46
N THR A 183 23.75 13.27 4.66
CA THR A 183 24.27 13.87 5.91
C THR A 183 25.69 13.41 6.28
N LYS A 184 26.20 12.33 5.68
CA LYS A 184 27.53 11.79 5.98
C LYS A 184 28.65 12.31 5.08
N ALA A 185 28.34 13.14 4.09
CA ALA A 185 29.36 13.83 3.30
C ALA A 185 29.98 14.93 4.19
N PRO A 186 31.28 14.85 4.53
CA PRO A 186 31.91 15.88 5.35
C PRO A 186 31.83 17.19 4.57
N ALA A 187 31.32 18.23 5.22
CA ALA A 187 31.45 19.60 4.75
C ALA A 187 32.91 19.82 4.35
N ALA A 188 33.17 19.89 3.04
CA ALA A 188 34.49 20.23 2.54
C ALA A 188 34.85 21.58 3.17
N PRO A 189 36.03 21.72 3.79
CA PRO A 189 36.43 23.00 4.36
C PRO A 189 36.46 23.99 3.20
N THR A 190 35.53 24.94 3.21
CA THR A 190 35.58 26.14 2.37
C THR A 190 36.93 26.79 2.64
N ARG A 191 37.89 26.54 1.75
CA ARG A 191 39.16 27.24 1.71
C ARG A 191 38.82 28.72 1.59
N ALA A 192 39.17 29.47 2.63
CA ALA A 192 39.16 30.92 2.62
C ALA A 192 39.95 31.40 1.38
N VAL A 193 39.23 31.94 0.39
CA VAL A 193 39.85 32.61 -0.73
C VAL A 193 40.33 33.95 -0.19
N ALA A 194 41.66 34.11 -0.12
CA ALA A 194 42.30 35.34 0.30
C ALA A 194 41.87 36.51 -0.60
N GLU A 195 41.46 37.59 0.04
CA GLU A 195 41.12 38.88 -0.58
C GLU A 195 42.33 39.44 -1.33
N ILE A 196 42.14 39.80 -2.59
CA ILE A 196 43.05 40.68 -3.34
C ILE A 196 42.26 41.97 -3.66
N PRO A 197 42.73 43.16 -3.27
CA PRO A 197 41.96 44.41 -3.37
C PRO A 197 42.11 45.14 -4.72
N THR A 198 40.96 45.68 -5.18
CA THR A 198 40.69 46.96 -5.92
C THR A 198 41.36 47.22 -7.29
N ALA A 199 40.62 47.24 -8.42
CA ALA A 199 39.75 48.30 -9.02
C ALA A 199 40.46 49.08 -10.17
N PRO A 200 39.80 49.77 -11.14
CA PRO A 200 38.37 50.04 -11.33
C PRO A 200 37.76 49.86 -12.76
N GLU A 201 36.45 49.63 -12.73
CA GLU A 201 35.29 49.90 -13.62
C GLU A 201 35.38 50.81 -14.87
N VAL A 202 34.83 50.36 -16.03
CA VAL A 202 34.14 51.18 -17.06
C VAL A 202 33.02 50.38 -17.79
N ILE A 203 31.77 50.67 -17.40
CA ILE A 203 30.45 50.82 -18.08
C ILE A 203 30.14 50.12 -19.46
N PRO A 204 28.93 49.48 -19.64
CA PRO A 204 28.42 48.72 -20.83
C PRO A 204 27.65 49.64 -21.84
N PRO A 205 26.79 49.22 -22.83
CA PRO A 205 26.28 47.91 -23.34
C PRO A 205 26.31 47.87 -24.92
N PRO A 206 25.41 47.23 -25.72
CA PRO A 206 24.45 46.12 -25.53
C PRO A 206 24.60 44.95 -26.55
N LYS A 207 23.83 43.87 -26.33
CA LYS A 207 23.69 42.72 -27.24
C LYS A 207 23.10 43.12 -28.60
N PRO A 208 23.39 42.34 -29.67
CA PRO A 208 22.30 41.66 -30.35
C PRO A 208 22.57 40.18 -30.66
N ALA A 209 21.48 39.49 -30.96
CA ALA A 209 21.34 38.06 -31.17
C ALA A 209 22.08 37.51 -32.39
N LEU A 210 22.49 36.24 -32.31
CA LEU A 210 22.82 35.40 -33.46
C LEU A 210 22.06 34.07 -33.32
N SER A 211 21.19 33.83 -34.31
CA SER A 211 20.46 32.60 -34.56
C SER A 211 21.34 31.59 -35.29
N PHE A 212 21.32 30.34 -34.82
CA PHE A 212 21.53 29.13 -35.63
C PHE A 212 20.42 28.17 -35.17
N GLY A 213 19.56 27.61 -36.01
CA GLY A 213 19.84 27.05 -37.33
C GLY A 213 19.49 25.56 -37.20
N GLU A 214 18.31 25.20 -37.69
CA GLU A 214 17.70 23.87 -37.72
C GLU A 214 18.63 22.86 -38.45
N SER A 215 18.79 21.65 -37.91
CA SER A 215 19.36 20.53 -38.68
C SER A 215 18.70 19.20 -38.29
N GLU A 216 17.84 18.77 -39.21
CA GLU A 216 17.54 17.41 -39.68
C GLU A 216 17.66 16.20 -38.73
N THR A 217 16.48 15.63 -38.54
CA THR A 217 16.18 14.23 -38.27
C THR A 217 16.83 13.28 -39.29
N VAL A 218 17.40 12.18 -38.80
CA VAL A 218 17.73 11.01 -39.62
C VAL A 218 16.80 9.86 -39.22
N GLU A 219 15.99 9.43 -40.18
CA GLU A 219 15.11 8.27 -40.13
C GLU A 219 15.93 6.97 -40.23
N PHE A 220 15.47 5.92 -39.54
CA PHE A 220 15.88 4.55 -39.83
C PHE A 220 14.62 3.66 -39.81
N GLU A 221 14.15 3.29 -41.00
CA GLU A 221 13.22 2.20 -41.23
C GLU A 221 13.99 0.89 -41.44
N THR A 222 13.48 -0.21 -40.88
CA THR A 222 13.35 -1.49 -41.58
C THR A 222 12.26 -2.35 -40.90
N ASP A 223 11.16 -2.54 -41.63
CA ASP A 223 10.31 -3.75 -41.83
C ASP A 223 10.93 -5.11 -41.41
N ASN A 224 10.23 -6.22 -41.16
CA ASN A 224 8.84 -6.66 -40.92
C ASN A 224 8.93 -8.18 -40.63
N GLU A 225 7.97 -8.78 -39.91
CA GLU A 225 7.37 -10.12 -40.16
C GLU A 225 6.62 -10.67 -38.92
N ASP A 226 5.46 -11.24 -39.24
CA ASP A 226 4.30 -11.59 -38.43
C ASP A 226 4.44 -12.83 -37.54
N GLU A 227 3.61 -12.94 -36.50
CA GLU A 227 2.79 -14.14 -36.22
C GLU A 227 1.70 -13.86 -35.17
N ASP A 228 0.44 -13.98 -35.61
CA ASP A 228 -0.79 -13.92 -34.83
C ASP A 228 -1.05 -15.26 -34.10
N GLU A 229 -1.37 -15.22 -32.80
CA GLU A 229 -2.14 -16.28 -32.13
C GLU A 229 -3.34 -15.70 -31.37
N GLU A 230 -4.54 -16.04 -31.88
CA GLU A 230 -5.86 -15.68 -31.39
C GLU A 230 -6.14 -16.15 -29.95
N ARG A 231 -6.68 -15.25 -29.12
CA ARG A 231 -7.39 -15.61 -27.87
C ARG A 231 -8.88 -15.30 -28.05
N PRO A 232 -9.80 -16.27 -27.88
CA PRO A 232 -11.21 -16.05 -28.16
C PRO A 232 -11.86 -15.15 -27.10
N ARG A 233 -12.53 -14.09 -27.56
CA ARG A 233 -13.47 -13.26 -26.79
C ARG A 233 -14.77 -14.02 -26.58
N LEU A 234 -15.09 -14.33 -25.32
CA LEU A 234 -16.44 -14.78 -24.93
C LEU A 234 -17.30 -13.55 -24.65
N THR A 235 -18.27 -13.31 -25.52
CA THR A 235 -19.37 -12.36 -25.33
C THR A 235 -20.39 -12.99 -24.37
N MET A 236 -20.67 -12.32 -23.25
CA MET A 236 -21.85 -12.62 -22.42
C MET A 236 -22.90 -11.54 -22.65
N GLY A 237 -24.10 -12.02 -22.96
CA GLY A 237 -25.24 -11.22 -23.37
C GLY A 237 -25.78 -10.31 -22.27
N GLU A 238 -26.37 -9.24 -22.78
CA GLU A 238 -27.39 -8.39 -22.21
C GLU A 238 -28.45 -9.21 -21.44
N ASP A 239 -28.76 -8.74 -20.22
CA ASP A 239 -29.95 -9.01 -19.39
C ASP A 239 -29.61 -9.40 -17.93
N VAL A 240 -29.24 -8.39 -17.12
CA VAL A 240 -29.63 -8.34 -15.70
C VAL A 240 -29.95 -6.89 -15.35
N LYS A 241 -31.25 -6.57 -15.35
CA LYS A 241 -31.81 -5.34 -14.81
C LYS A 241 -31.89 -5.49 -13.29
N LEU A 242 -31.08 -4.75 -12.54
CA LEU A 242 -31.21 -4.60 -11.09
C LEU A 242 -31.98 -3.30 -10.83
N GLU A 243 -33.24 -3.45 -10.41
CA GLU A 243 -34.05 -2.34 -9.89
C GLU A 243 -33.51 -1.95 -8.51
N LEU A 244 -32.95 -0.75 -8.42
CA LEU A 244 -32.62 -0.06 -7.18
C LEU A 244 -33.79 0.86 -6.86
N SER A 245 -34.43 0.61 -5.71
CA SER A 245 -35.33 1.56 -5.07
C SER A 245 -34.49 2.65 -4.40
N ASP A 246 -34.67 3.88 -4.87
CA ASP A 246 -34.19 5.12 -4.25
C ASP A 246 -34.79 5.26 -2.85
N ASP A 247 -33.94 5.48 -1.86
CA ASP A 247 -34.27 6.30 -0.69
C ASP A 247 -32.98 7.02 -0.26
N GLU A 248 -33.00 8.35 -0.41
CA GLU A 248 -31.96 9.30 -0.04
C GLU A 248 -31.84 9.42 1.49
N GLU A 249 -30.60 9.52 1.99
CA GLU A 249 -30.24 10.51 3.03
C GLU A 249 -28.71 10.60 3.18
N GLU A 250 -28.14 11.71 2.71
CA GLU A 250 -26.84 12.26 3.13
C GLU A 250 -26.97 12.81 4.57
N PRO A 251 -25.90 12.94 5.41
CA PRO A 251 -24.87 13.96 5.12
C PRO A 251 -23.46 13.84 5.74
N ALA A 252 -22.60 14.72 5.21
CA ALA A 252 -21.58 15.56 5.87
C ALA A 252 -20.18 15.00 6.21
N ALA A 253 -19.22 15.47 5.42
CA ALA A 253 -17.77 15.45 5.64
C ALA A 253 -17.29 16.42 6.73
N LYS A 254 -16.17 16.08 7.38
CA LYS A 254 -15.32 16.99 8.19
C LYS A 254 -13.82 16.76 7.94
N PRO A 255 -12.98 17.79 8.17
CA PRO A 255 -11.75 18.00 7.39
C PRO A 255 -10.47 17.41 8.01
N ALA A 256 -9.49 17.19 7.13
CA ALA A 256 -8.12 16.79 7.43
C ALA A 256 -7.38 17.81 8.32
N GLY A 257 -6.81 17.33 9.42
CA GLY A 257 -5.95 18.11 10.31
C GLY A 257 -4.48 17.87 10.03
N VAL A 258 -3.74 18.95 9.73
CA VAL A 258 -2.27 18.97 9.68
C VAL A 258 -1.76 19.13 11.10
N VAL A 259 -0.98 18.17 11.60
CA VAL A 259 -0.29 18.28 12.89
C VAL A 259 1.08 18.90 12.65
N LYS A 260 1.26 20.16 13.07
CA LYS A 260 2.58 20.74 13.33
C LYS A 260 2.96 20.43 14.77
N LEU A 261 4.09 19.76 14.96
CA LEU A 261 4.74 19.61 16.26
C LEU A 261 5.91 20.60 16.31
N ASP A 262 5.74 21.66 17.10
CA ASP A 262 6.88 22.43 17.60
C ASP A 262 7.57 21.60 18.69
N LEU A 263 8.90 21.53 18.58
CA LEU A 263 9.83 20.77 19.44
C LEU A 263 9.94 21.35 20.85
#